data_AF-A0A944RK97-F1
#
_entry.id   AF-A0A944RK97-F1
#
_cell.length_a   1.000
_cell.length_b   1.000
_cell.length_c   1.000
_cell.angle_alpha   90.00
_cell.angle_beta   90.00
_cell.angle_gamma   90.00
#
_symmetry.space_group_name_H-M   'P 1'
#
loop_
_entity.id
_entity.type
_entity.pdbx_description
1 polymer ?
#
loop_
_entity_poly.entity_id
_entity_poly.type
_entity_poly.pdbx_seq_one_letter_code
_entity_poly.pdbx_strand_id
1 'polypeptide(L)'
;MATQNLGRVRFAPQGAWNSATSYSFFDLVSHQGAAYAYVAATPSAGIPPGDVAVWQLVAAKGEAGANGAAGPQGPAGDKGDKPAHQWSGPSLRFETPTGSWGGYVNLQGPQGAQGSPGSQGPQGGQGPTGATGPQGPQGPAGGSNCNCNCGNQ
;
A
#
# COMPACT_ATOMS: atom_id res chain seq x y z
N MET A 1 -16.49 -90.11 10.47
CA MET A 1 -16.42 -88.64 10.58
C MET A 1 -15.55 -88.14 9.44
N ALA A 2 -16.06 -87.31 8.55
CA ALA A 2 -15.25 -86.71 7.49
C ALA A 2 -14.46 -85.55 8.09
N THR A 3 -13.14 -85.64 8.12
CA THR A 3 -12.27 -84.52 8.48
C THR A 3 -12.27 -83.53 7.32
N GLN A 4 -12.97 -82.41 7.47
CA GLN A 4 -12.91 -81.31 6.49
C GLN A 4 -11.55 -80.62 6.61
N ASN A 5 -10.79 -80.63 5.52
CA ASN A 5 -9.52 -79.94 5.43
C ASN A 5 -9.80 -78.47 5.10
N LEU A 6 -9.81 -77.61 6.13
CA LEU A 6 -10.13 -76.19 6.02
C LEU A 6 -9.02 -75.37 5.31
N GLY A 7 -7.95 -76.03 4.86
CA GLY A 7 -6.78 -75.36 4.30
C GLY A 7 -6.06 -74.49 5.32
N ARG A 8 -5.36 -73.47 4.83
CA ARG A 8 -4.62 -72.52 5.69
C ARG A 8 -5.61 -71.52 6.29
N VAL A 9 -5.69 -71.46 7.63
CA VAL A 9 -6.65 -70.60 8.37
C VAL A 9 -6.00 -69.29 8.86
N ARG A 10 -4.70 -69.07 8.58
CA ARG A 10 -3.95 -67.88 9.01
C ARG A 10 -3.23 -67.23 7.84
N PHE A 11 -3.05 -65.91 7.93
CA PHE A 11 -2.17 -65.20 7.02
C PHE A 11 -0.75 -65.75 7.10
N ALA A 12 -0.14 -65.91 5.93
CA ALA A 12 1.20 -66.43 5.79
C ALA A 12 2.09 -65.43 5.06
N PRO A 13 2.97 -64.73 5.78
CA PRO A 13 3.89 -63.79 5.14
C PRO A 13 4.84 -64.55 4.21
N GLN A 14 4.90 -64.12 2.96
CA GLN A 14 5.82 -64.63 1.92
C GLN A 14 6.91 -63.59 1.55
N GLY A 15 6.89 -62.42 2.18
CA GLY A 15 7.85 -61.34 1.91
C GLY A 15 7.46 -60.50 0.70
N ALA A 16 8.44 -59.99 -0.05
CA ALA A 16 8.17 -59.19 -1.25
C ALA A 16 7.55 -60.04 -2.36
N TRP A 17 6.59 -59.48 -3.09
CA TRP A 17 5.98 -60.17 -4.23
C TRP A 17 7.02 -60.53 -5.30
N ASN A 18 6.93 -61.76 -5.82
CA ASN A 18 7.79 -62.30 -6.86
C ASN A 18 6.93 -62.98 -7.94
N SER A 19 7.11 -62.57 -9.19
CA SER A 19 6.33 -63.07 -10.33
C SER A 19 6.50 -64.56 -10.60
N ALA A 20 7.63 -65.16 -10.22
CA ALA A 20 7.90 -66.59 -10.40
C ALA A 20 7.32 -67.47 -9.28
N THR A 21 6.83 -66.86 -8.19
CA THR A 21 6.29 -67.59 -7.04
C THR A 21 4.79 -67.81 -7.22
N SER A 22 4.33 -69.05 -7.00
CA SER A 22 2.90 -69.34 -6.94
C SER A 22 2.39 -69.07 -5.53
N TYR A 23 1.36 -68.22 -5.43
CA TYR A 23 0.76 -67.83 -4.15
C TYR A 23 -0.57 -68.54 -3.96
N SER A 24 -0.85 -68.93 -2.71
CA SER A 24 -2.07 -69.62 -2.31
C SER A 24 -2.92 -68.73 -1.41
N PHE A 25 -4.19 -69.11 -1.24
CA PHE A 25 -5.13 -68.40 -0.37
C PHE A 25 -4.52 -68.10 1.01
N PHE A 26 -4.64 -66.82 1.43
CA PHE A 26 -4.06 -66.23 2.64
C PHE A 26 -2.53 -66.02 2.68
N ASP A 27 -1.83 -66.16 1.56
CA ASP A 27 -0.45 -65.67 1.48
C ASP A 27 -0.43 -64.14 1.46
N LEU A 28 0.45 -63.54 2.27
CA LEU A 28 0.60 -62.10 2.42
C LEU A 28 1.94 -61.66 1.81
N VAL A 29 1.90 -60.71 0.88
CA VAL A 29 3.08 -60.16 0.20
C VAL A 29 3.17 -58.65 0.38
N SER A 30 4.38 -58.12 0.37
CA SER A 30 4.61 -56.67 0.26
C SER A 30 4.88 -56.27 -1.20
N HIS A 31 4.17 -55.26 -1.69
CA HIS A 31 4.35 -54.69 -3.02
C HIS A 31 4.12 -53.17 -3.00
N GLN A 32 5.03 -52.39 -3.58
CA GLN A 32 4.94 -50.91 -3.64
C GLN A 32 4.74 -50.24 -2.26
N GLY A 33 5.30 -50.81 -1.19
CA GLY A 33 5.16 -50.29 0.18
C GLY A 33 3.85 -50.61 0.88
N ALA A 34 2.94 -51.34 0.23
CA ALA A 34 1.71 -51.87 0.80
C ALA A 34 1.78 -53.39 0.97
N ALA A 35 0.94 -53.95 1.84
CA ALA A 35 0.78 -55.38 2.04
C ALA A 35 -0.54 -55.86 1.41
N TYR A 36 -0.48 -56.97 0.68
CA TYR A 36 -1.63 -57.57 -0.03
C TYR A 36 -1.76 -59.05 0.33
N ALA A 37 -3.00 -59.52 0.48
CA ALA A 37 -3.32 -60.93 0.69
C ALA A 37 -3.86 -61.57 -0.58
N TYR A 38 -3.42 -62.79 -0.87
CA TYR A 38 -3.95 -63.60 -1.96
C TYR A 38 -5.31 -64.18 -1.58
N VAL A 39 -6.33 -63.92 -2.40
CA VAL A 39 -7.74 -64.27 -2.11
C VAL A 39 -8.38 -65.19 -3.16
N ALA A 40 -7.69 -65.51 -4.25
CA ALA A 40 -8.21 -66.46 -5.22
C ALA A 40 -8.15 -67.92 -4.70
N ALA A 41 -9.11 -68.74 -5.11
CA ALA A 41 -9.21 -70.13 -4.65
C ALA A 41 -8.15 -71.06 -5.27
N THR A 42 -7.68 -70.73 -6.48
CA THR A 42 -6.70 -71.53 -7.23
C THR A 42 -5.34 -70.85 -7.21
N PRO A 43 -4.28 -71.47 -6.67
CA PRO A 43 -2.94 -70.88 -6.64
C PRO A 43 -2.42 -70.50 -8.03
N SER A 44 -1.77 -69.34 -8.14
CA SER A 44 -1.24 -68.83 -9.40
C SER A 44 0.05 -68.04 -9.22
N ALA A 45 0.92 -68.07 -10.23
CA ALA A 45 2.10 -67.21 -10.34
C ALA A 45 1.88 -66.09 -11.37
N GLY A 46 2.70 -65.04 -11.32
CA GLY A 46 2.77 -64.00 -12.36
C GLY A 46 1.75 -62.86 -12.25
N ILE A 47 0.69 -63.00 -11.45
CA ILE A 47 -0.32 -61.95 -11.29
C ILE A 47 0.14 -60.92 -10.22
N PRO A 48 0.32 -59.64 -10.59
CA PRO A 48 0.79 -58.63 -9.65
C PRO A 48 -0.30 -58.17 -8.65
N PRO A 49 0.07 -57.67 -7.45
CA PRO A 49 -0.87 -57.22 -6.41
C PRO A 49 -1.70 -55.95 -6.70
N GLY A 50 -1.97 -55.65 -7.97
CA GLY A 50 -2.92 -54.62 -8.41
C GLY A 50 -4.26 -55.17 -8.90
N ASP A 51 -4.37 -56.48 -9.10
CA ASP A 51 -5.62 -57.14 -9.50
C ASP A 51 -6.45 -57.50 -8.27
N VAL A 52 -7.56 -56.79 -8.07
CA VAL A 52 -8.44 -56.95 -6.90
C VAL A 52 -9.21 -58.28 -6.87
N ALA A 53 -9.25 -59.04 -7.98
CA ALA A 53 -9.87 -60.37 -7.99
C ALA A 53 -8.95 -61.44 -7.36
N VAL A 54 -7.64 -61.16 -7.30
CA VAL A 54 -6.62 -62.11 -6.84
C VAL A 54 -5.92 -61.60 -5.57
N TRP A 55 -5.72 -60.29 -5.46
CA TRP A 55 -4.99 -59.64 -4.39
C TRP A 55 -5.82 -58.56 -3.72
N GLN A 56 -6.00 -58.68 -2.41
CA GLN A 56 -6.71 -57.68 -1.61
C GLN A 56 -5.73 -56.89 -0.75
N LEU A 57 -5.86 -55.56 -0.75
CA LEU A 57 -5.06 -54.67 0.09
C LEU A 57 -5.35 -54.94 1.57
N VAL A 58 -4.30 -55.24 2.34
CA VAL A 58 -4.37 -55.51 3.78
C VAL A 58 -3.82 -54.34 4.60
N ALA A 59 -2.76 -53.71 4.12
CA ALA A 59 -2.19 -52.51 4.74
C ALA A 59 -1.58 -51.59 3.68
N ALA A 60 -1.93 -50.30 3.72
CA ALA A 60 -1.26 -49.28 2.93
C ALA A 60 -0.12 -48.63 3.74
N LYS A 61 0.93 -48.17 3.04
CA LYS A 61 1.88 -47.25 3.65
C LYS A 61 1.13 -45.99 4.08
N GLY A 62 1.35 -45.53 5.31
CA GLY A 62 0.83 -44.23 5.75
C GLY A 62 1.33 -43.11 4.85
N GLU A 63 0.55 -42.04 4.75
CA GLU A 63 0.98 -40.83 4.07
C GLU A 63 2.27 -40.31 4.72
N ALA A 64 3.15 -39.70 3.92
CA ALA A 64 4.28 -38.98 4.49
C ALA A 64 3.74 -37.90 5.44
N GLY A 65 4.32 -37.81 6.64
CA GLY A 65 3.92 -36.77 7.58
C GLY A 65 4.06 -35.38 6.94
N ALA A 66 3.16 -34.47 7.30
CA ALA A 66 3.28 -33.08 6.84
C ALA A 66 4.67 -32.54 7.18
N ASN A 67 5.28 -31.79 6.25
CA ASN A 67 6.50 -31.06 6.53
C ASN A 67 6.27 -30.18 7.76
N GLY A 68 7.31 -30.04 8.61
CA GLY A 68 7.24 -29.13 9.74
C GLY A 68 6.91 -27.71 9.29
N ALA A 69 6.18 -26.96 10.13
CA ALA A 69 5.91 -25.56 9.86
C ALA A 69 7.23 -24.81 9.62
N ALA A 70 7.22 -23.87 8.67
CA ALA A 70 8.34 -22.94 8.51
C ALA A 70 8.62 -22.25 9.86
N GLY A 71 9.90 -22.03 10.16
CA GLY A 71 10.29 -21.30 11.38
C GLY A 71 9.67 -19.89 11.39
N PRO A 72 9.53 -19.27 12.58
CA PRO A 72 9.07 -17.90 12.66
C PRO A 72 9.99 -17.00 11.83
N GLN A 73 9.39 -16.01 11.16
CA GLN A 73 10.16 -14.95 10.50
C GLN A 73 11.05 -14.27 11.54
N GLY A 74 12.29 -13.95 11.16
CA GLY A 74 13.21 -13.21 12.02
C GLY A 74 12.66 -11.83 12.43
N PRO A 75 13.17 -11.23 13.52
CA PRO A 75 12.78 -9.89 13.91
C PRO A 75 13.06 -8.89 12.78
N ALA A 76 12.26 -7.83 12.71
CA ALA A 76 12.55 -6.71 11.82
C ALA A 76 13.92 -6.09 12.20
N GLY A 77 14.66 -5.59 11.22
CA GLY A 77 15.92 -4.91 11.46
C GLY A 77 15.74 -3.58 12.19
N ASP A 78 16.77 -3.16 12.92
CA ASP A 78 16.77 -1.88 13.63
C ASP A 78 16.65 -0.69 12.68
N LYS A 79 16.10 0.41 13.19
CA LYS A 79 16.06 1.69 12.47
C LYS A 79 17.49 2.24 12.36
N GLY A 80 17.89 2.66 11.16
CA GLY A 80 19.20 3.29 10.94
C GLY A 80 19.37 4.63 11.66
N ASP A 81 20.63 4.94 12.00
CA ASP A 81 21.00 6.17 12.71
C ASP A 81 20.71 7.44 11.89
N LYS A 82 20.40 8.53 12.60
CA LYS A 82 20.29 9.86 12.00
C LYS A 82 21.69 10.36 11.61
N PRO A 83 21.89 10.95 10.42
CA PRO A 83 23.17 11.57 10.07
C PRO A 83 23.47 12.79 10.95
N ALA A 84 24.73 12.94 11.34
CA ALA A 84 25.20 14.17 11.97
C ALA A 84 25.02 15.35 10.99
N HIS A 85 24.62 16.50 11.54
CA HIS A 85 24.32 17.70 10.75
C HIS A 85 24.78 18.96 11.47
N GLN A 86 25.07 20.01 10.70
CA GLN A 86 25.53 21.29 11.22
C GLN A 86 24.86 22.45 10.49
N TRP A 87 24.53 23.50 11.26
CA TRP A 87 23.94 24.75 10.79
C TRP A 87 24.95 25.89 10.83
N SER A 88 24.92 26.74 9.81
CA SER A 88 25.61 28.03 9.76
C SER A 88 24.68 29.06 9.12
N GLY A 89 24.01 29.86 9.95
CA GLY A 89 22.93 30.74 9.52
C GLY A 89 21.84 29.96 8.76
N PRO A 90 21.45 30.36 7.54
CA PRO A 90 20.47 29.64 6.73
C PRO A 90 21.02 28.38 6.04
N SER A 91 22.27 27.98 6.31
CA SER A 91 22.94 26.90 5.60
C SER A 91 23.07 25.61 6.42
N LEU A 92 22.80 24.46 5.80
CA LEU A 92 22.86 23.12 6.40
C LEU A 92 23.89 22.23 5.69
N ARG A 93 24.62 21.40 6.44
CA ARG A 93 25.47 20.32 5.90
C ARG A 93 25.31 19.02 6.71
N PHE A 94 25.64 17.89 6.09
CA PHE A 94 25.63 16.56 6.70
C PHE A 94 27.03 15.93 6.68
N GLU A 95 27.31 15.05 7.65
CA GLU A 95 28.49 14.19 7.67
C GLU A 95 28.31 13.01 6.72
N THR A 96 29.35 12.70 5.95
CA THR A 96 29.36 11.56 5.03
C THR A 96 29.61 10.26 5.79
N PRO A 97 29.28 9.09 5.20
CA PRO A 97 29.61 7.79 5.81
C PRO A 97 31.10 7.57 6.11
N THR A 98 32.00 8.37 5.50
CA THR A 98 33.45 8.31 5.72
C THR A 98 33.94 9.20 6.86
N GLY A 99 33.03 9.86 7.59
CA GLY A 99 33.36 10.82 8.67
C GLY A 99 33.80 12.20 8.16
N SER A 100 33.64 12.48 6.87
CA SER A 100 34.00 13.77 6.27
C SER A 100 32.77 14.67 6.21
N TRP A 101 32.93 15.99 6.33
CA TRP A 101 31.80 16.91 6.17
C TRP A 101 31.58 17.26 4.69
N GLY A 102 30.32 17.21 4.25
CA GLY A 102 29.90 17.76 2.97
C GLY A 102 29.92 19.30 2.93
N GLY A 103 29.61 19.86 1.76
CA GLY A 103 29.43 21.30 1.58
C GLY A 103 28.16 21.83 2.26
N TYR A 104 28.14 23.13 2.54
CA TYR A 104 26.95 23.83 3.04
C TYR A 104 25.93 24.06 1.92
N VAL A 105 24.64 23.85 2.22
CA VAL A 105 23.50 24.15 1.35
C VAL A 105 22.72 25.30 1.99
N ASN A 106 22.65 26.46 1.33
CA ASN A 106 21.86 27.61 1.79
C ASN A 106 20.36 27.39 1.47
N LEU A 107 19.53 27.42 2.50
CA LEU A 107 18.09 27.20 2.40
C LEU A 107 17.29 28.51 2.27
N GLN A 108 17.95 29.66 2.28
CA GLN A 108 17.28 30.95 2.11
C GLN A 108 16.82 31.16 0.67
N GLY A 109 15.51 31.36 0.48
CA GLY A 109 14.94 31.77 -0.80
C GLY A 109 15.17 33.25 -1.13
N PRO A 110 14.82 33.69 -2.34
CA PRO A 110 14.88 35.11 -2.70
C PRO A 110 13.92 35.94 -1.82
N GLN A 111 14.26 37.21 -1.60
CA GLN A 111 13.36 38.16 -0.95
C GLN A 111 12.08 38.33 -1.78
N GLY A 112 10.92 38.40 -1.13
CA GLY A 112 9.64 38.63 -1.80
C GLY A 112 9.59 40.00 -2.51
N ALA A 113 8.75 40.11 -3.54
CA ALA A 113 8.52 41.38 -4.23
C ALA A 113 7.96 42.45 -3.28
N GLN A 114 8.35 43.70 -3.48
CA GLN A 114 7.79 44.84 -2.75
C GLN A 114 6.29 44.95 -3.02
N GLY A 115 5.50 45.25 -1.99
CA GLY A 115 4.06 45.49 -2.13
C GLY A 115 3.75 46.68 -3.04
N SER A 116 2.59 46.63 -3.72
CA SER A 116 2.11 47.74 -4.55
C SER A 116 1.88 49.01 -3.70
N PRO A 117 2.07 50.22 -4.26
CA PRO A 117 1.66 51.46 -3.61
C PRO A 117 0.17 51.45 -3.22
N GLY A 118 -0.19 52.12 -2.12
CA GLY A 118 -1.59 52.24 -1.68
C GLY A 118 -2.46 53.00 -2.68
N SER A 119 -3.76 52.71 -2.72
CA SER A 119 -4.72 53.46 -3.53
C SER A 119 -4.78 54.93 -3.11
N GLN A 120 -4.92 55.85 -4.07
CA GLN A 120 -5.23 57.24 -3.78
C GLN A 120 -6.54 57.36 -2.98
N GLY A 121 -6.58 58.27 -1.99
CA GLY A 121 -7.79 58.51 -1.20
C GLY A 121 -8.97 59.03 -2.04
N PRO A 122 -10.21 58.90 -1.56
CA PRO A 122 -11.37 59.47 -2.25
C PRO A 122 -11.22 60.98 -2.42
N GLN A 123 -11.66 61.51 -3.55
CA GLN A 123 -11.74 62.96 -3.77
C GLN A 123 -12.67 63.59 -2.72
N GLY A 124 -12.28 64.74 -2.15
CA GLY A 124 -13.12 65.47 -1.20
C GLY A 124 -14.49 65.80 -1.80
N GLY A 125 -15.54 65.73 -0.98
CA GLY A 125 -16.90 66.09 -1.39
C GLY A 125 -16.98 67.53 -1.90
N GLN A 126 -17.94 67.79 -2.79
CA GLN A 126 -18.24 69.14 -3.27
C GLN A 126 -18.60 70.06 -2.09
N GLY A 127 -18.05 71.28 -2.06
CA GLY A 127 -18.39 72.28 -1.04
C GLY A 127 -19.88 72.64 -1.05
N PRO A 128 -20.43 73.13 0.07
CA PRO A 128 -21.82 73.56 0.14
C PRO A 128 -22.12 74.64 -0.90
N THR A 129 -23.31 74.59 -1.52
CA THR A 129 -23.81 75.67 -2.38
C THR A 129 -23.85 76.99 -1.61
N GLY A 130 -23.34 78.07 -2.21
CA GLY A 130 -23.34 79.39 -1.57
C GLY A 130 -24.76 79.90 -1.27
N ALA A 131 -24.91 80.68 -0.21
CA ALA A 131 -26.18 81.32 0.13
C ALA A 131 -26.65 82.24 -1.01
N THR A 132 -27.94 82.24 -1.31
CA THR A 132 -28.57 83.18 -2.25
C THR A 132 -28.30 84.63 -1.82
N GLY A 133 -27.89 85.49 -2.75
CA GLY A 133 -27.54 86.88 -2.46
C GLY A 133 -28.73 87.74 -1.97
N PRO A 134 -28.48 88.86 -1.28
CA PRO A 134 -29.53 89.77 -0.84
C PRO A 134 -30.26 90.39 -2.04
N GLN A 135 -31.57 90.60 -1.91
CA GLN A 135 -32.37 91.33 -2.91
C GLN A 135 -31.88 92.78 -3.03
N GLY A 136 -31.75 93.27 -4.27
CA GLY A 136 -31.19 94.61 -4.55
C GLY A 136 -32.07 95.78 -4.05
N PRO A 137 -31.47 96.95 -3.79
CA PRO A 137 -32.20 98.13 -3.33
C PRO A 137 -33.17 98.67 -4.41
N GLN A 138 -34.30 99.24 -3.97
CA GLN A 138 -35.29 99.87 -4.83
C GLN A 138 -34.71 101.14 -5.50
N GLY A 139 -34.96 101.34 -6.81
CA GLY A 139 -34.35 102.43 -7.59
C GLY A 139 -34.89 103.84 -7.27
N PRO A 140 -34.09 104.91 -7.52
CA PRO A 140 -34.46 106.30 -7.20
C PRO A 140 -35.51 106.89 -8.16
N ALA A 141 -36.36 107.78 -7.65
CA ALA A 141 -37.37 108.51 -8.41
C ALA A 141 -36.76 109.67 -9.24
N GLY A 142 -37.23 109.88 -10.48
CA GLY A 142 -36.60 110.74 -11.51
C GLY A 142 -36.78 112.27 -11.38
N GLY A 143 -35.87 113.04 -11.99
CA GLY A 143 -35.86 114.51 -11.99
C GLY A 143 -35.73 115.17 -13.38
N SER A 144 -36.10 116.44 -13.47
CA SER A 144 -36.00 117.36 -14.63
C SER A 144 -35.85 118.79 -14.05
N ASN A 145 -35.13 119.78 -14.56
CA ASN A 145 -34.32 119.99 -15.77
C ASN A 145 -33.50 121.31 -15.61
N CYS A 146 -32.25 121.30 -16.09
CA CYS A 146 -31.40 122.39 -16.62
C CYS A 146 -30.97 123.62 -15.80
N ASN A 147 -29.65 123.88 -15.79
CA ASN A 147 -29.09 125.11 -16.37
C ASN A 147 -27.58 124.98 -16.68
N CYS A 148 -27.21 125.01 -17.97
CA CYS A 148 -25.85 125.33 -18.41
C CYS A 148 -25.94 126.60 -19.28
N ASN A 149 -25.39 127.71 -18.80
CA ASN A 149 -25.14 128.91 -19.58
C ASN A 149 -23.64 129.02 -19.87
N CYS A 150 -23.30 129.25 -21.15
CA CYS A 150 -21.95 129.47 -21.65
C CYS A 150 -21.42 130.86 -21.28
N GLY A 151 -20.10 130.98 -21.05
CA GLY A 151 -19.32 132.18 -21.39
C GLY A 151 -18.31 132.68 -20.35
N ASN A 152 -17.03 132.42 -20.63
CA ASN A 152 -15.79 133.14 -20.27
C ASN A 152 -15.72 133.93 -18.95
N GLN A 153 -14.79 133.53 -18.07
CA GLN A 153 -13.38 133.97 -18.05
C GLN A 153 -12.52 132.85 -17.46
#